data_AF-A0AAW2Y0V2-F1
#
_entry.id   AF-A0AAW2Y0V2-F1
#
_cell.length_a   1.000
_cell.length_b   1.000
_cell.length_c   1.000
_cell.angle_alpha   90.00
_cell.angle_beta   90.00
_cell.angle_gamma   90.00
#
_symmetry.space_group_name_H-M   'P 1'
#
loop_
_entity.id
_entity.type
_entity.pdbx_description
1 polymer ?
#
loop_
_entity_poly.entity_id
_entity_poly.type
_entity_poly.pdbx_seq_one_letter_code
_entity_poly.pdbx_strand_id
1 'polypeptide(L)'
;MYTTHKIVKKKDLSPLSFLTNRIDTTCKWHEADGLSALKKYLANLGYIDHTNPTIQTHLNNDVFDDTLETAVRKYQKFYNLKITGRLDQETVKQLQEPHCGFPDLHPIANLTSLAHNWTGAHYAYLGTKWPPGK
;
A
#
# COMPACT_ATOMS: atom_id res chain seq x y z
N MET A 1 -13.18 -41.42 8.33
CA MET A 1 -13.39 -40.30 9.27
C MET A 1 -12.58 -39.12 8.74
N TYR A 2 -13.23 -38.09 8.18
CA TYR A 2 -12.51 -36.94 7.61
C TYR A 2 -12.28 -35.89 8.70
N THR A 3 -11.02 -35.61 8.98
CA THR A 3 -10.60 -34.58 9.95
C THR A 3 -10.71 -33.22 9.28
N THR A 4 -11.64 -32.37 9.74
CA THR A 4 -11.73 -30.98 9.28
C THR A 4 -10.64 -30.16 9.95
N HIS A 5 -9.61 -29.76 9.21
CA HIS A 5 -8.65 -28.75 9.68
C HIS A 5 -9.34 -27.38 9.68
N LYS A 6 -9.70 -26.88 10.88
CA LYS A 6 -10.03 -25.46 11.05
C LYS A 6 -8.79 -24.65 10.71
N ILE A 7 -8.84 -23.90 9.61
CA ILE A 7 -7.85 -22.85 9.34
C ILE A 7 -8.10 -21.77 10.39
N VAL A 8 -7.39 -21.87 11.52
CA VAL A 8 -7.27 -20.76 12.45
C VAL A 8 -6.51 -19.67 11.70
N LYS A 9 -7.21 -18.60 11.28
CA LYS A 9 -6.53 -17.41 10.77
C LYS A 9 -5.55 -16.97 11.85
N LYS A 10 -4.25 -17.13 11.59
CA LYS A 10 -3.24 -16.49 12.41
C LYS A 10 -3.60 -15.01 12.42
N LYS A 11 -3.60 -14.41 13.61
CA LYS A 11 -3.66 -12.96 13.75
C LYS A 11 -2.31 -12.45 13.22
N ASP A 12 -2.16 -12.42 11.90
CA ASP A 12 -1.00 -11.82 11.27
C ASP A 12 -1.05 -10.36 11.68
N LEU A 13 -0.15 -10.02 12.59
CA LEU A 13 0.08 -8.65 12.98
C LEU A 13 0.65 -7.99 11.73
N SER A 14 -0.20 -7.29 10.99
CA SER A 14 0.21 -6.48 9.84
C SER A 14 1.44 -5.66 10.26
N PRO A 15 2.41 -5.42 9.34
CA PRO A 15 3.52 -4.48 9.59
C PRO A 15 3.05 -3.11 10.09
N LEU A 16 1.78 -2.76 9.81
CA LEU A 16 1.12 -1.53 10.24
C LEU A 16 0.18 -1.72 11.45
N SER A 17 0.35 -2.79 12.23
CA SER A 17 -0.45 -3.07 13.44
C SER A 17 -0.29 -2.00 14.52
N PHE A 18 0.83 -1.28 14.53
CA PHE A 18 1.07 -0.16 15.45
C PHE A 18 0.08 1.01 15.25
N LEU A 19 -0.58 1.11 14.09
CA LEU A 19 -1.56 2.15 13.80
C LEU A 19 -2.86 2.00 14.61
N THR A 20 -3.21 0.79 15.05
CA THR A 20 -4.46 0.53 15.77
C THR A 20 -4.56 1.33 17.08
N ASN A 21 -3.43 1.59 17.73
CA ASN A 21 -3.37 2.38 18.97
C ASN A 21 -3.33 3.90 18.72
N ARG A 22 -3.47 4.34 17.47
CA ARG A 22 -3.21 5.73 17.04
C ARG A 22 -4.34 6.36 16.22
N ILE A 23 -5.49 5.69 16.23
CA ILE A 23 -6.71 6.18 15.60
C ILE A 23 -7.10 7.50 16.27
N ASP A 24 -7.33 8.55 15.48
CA ASP A 24 -7.78 9.88 15.92
C ASP A 24 -6.77 10.76 16.70
N THR A 25 -5.52 10.31 16.90
CA THR A 25 -4.50 11.07 17.67
C THR A 25 -3.48 11.84 16.83
N THR A 26 -3.71 12.03 15.53
CA THR A 26 -2.76 12.73 14.65
C THR A 26 -3.32 14.07 14.18
N CYS A 27 -3.30 15.05 15.09
CA CYS A 27 -3.23 16.44 14.67
C CYS A 27 -1.91 16.66 13.91
N LYS A 28 -1.94 17.49 12.87
CA LYS A 28 -0.74 17.92 12.14
C LYS A 28 0.36 18.31 13.14
N TRP A 29 1.59 17.83 12.94
CA TRP A 29 2.77 17.98 13.81
C TRP A 29 2.87 17.11 15.07
N HIS A 30 2.03 16.08 15.22
CA HIS A 30 2.24 15.09 16.28
C HIS A 30 3.34 14.08 15.88
N GLU A 31 4.26 13.80 16.80
CA GLU A 31 5.31 12.81 16.64
C GLU A 31 4.88 11.49 17.27
N ALA A 32 5.01 10.39 16.52
CA ALA A 32 4.60 9.09 17.00
C ALA A 32 5.46 7.98 16.39
N ASP A 33 6.11 7.18 17.23
CA ASP A 33 7.09 6.14 16.88
C ASP A 33 6.63 5.18 15.75
N GLY A 34 7.37 5.04 14.66
CA GLY A 34 6.99 4.17 13.53
C GLY A 34 6.12 4.83 12.44
N LEU A 35 5.81 6.13 12.53
CA LEU A 35 5.26 6.87 11.38
C LEU A 35 6.22 6.87 10.17
N SER A 36 7.52 6.78 10.41
CA SER A 36 8.55 6.53 9.38
C SER A 36 8.29 5.24 8.60
N ALA A 37 7.83 4.16 9.26
CA ALA A 37 7.45 2.92 8.59
C ALA A 37 6.22 3.10 7.71
N LEU A 38 5.20 3.84 8.18
CA LEU A 38 4.03 4.20 7.38
C LEU A 38 4.41 5.05 6.17
N LYS A 39 5.30 6.05 6.35
CA LYS A 39 5.80 6.88 5.25
C LYS A 39 6.49 6.04 4.17
N LYS A 40 7.37 5.11 4.57
CA LYS A 40 8.02 4.18 3.64
C LYS A 40 7.02 3.28 2.93
N TYR A 41 6.01 2.80 3.64
CA TYR A 41 4.94 1.99 3.05
C TYR A 41 4.15 2.76 1.98
N LEU A 42 3.71 3.98 2.30
CA LEU A 42 3.01 4.85 1.35
C LEU A 42 3.89 5.29 0.18
N ALA A 43 5.20 5.43 0.39
CA ALA A 43 6.16 5.68 -0.69
C ALA A 43 6.25 4.49 -1.64
N ASN A 44 6.28 3.25 -1.13
CA ASN A 44 6.29 2.04 -1.94
C ASN A 44 5.02 1.88 -2.78
N LEU A 45 3.88 2.33 -2.26
CA LEU A 45 2.61 2.37 -3.00
C LEU A 45 2.51 3.56 -3.99
N GLY A 46 3.49 4.46 -4.00
CA GLY A 46 3.56 5.59 -4.94
C GLY A 46 2.86 6.88 -4.49
N TYR A 47 2.44 6.98 -3.22
CA TYR A 47 1.77 8.18 -2.70
C TYR A 47 2.74 9.30 -2.29
N ILE A 48 3.98 8.94 -1.96
CA ILE A 48 5.06 9.87 -1.61
C ILE A 48 6.16 9.79 -2.68
N ASP A 49 6.53 10.95 -3.22
CA ASP A 49 7.65 11.08 -4.14
C ASP A 49 8.97 11.12 -3.35
N HIS A 50 9.71 10.01 -3.38
CA HIS A 50 10.98 9.84 -2.69
C HIS A 50 12.19 10.20 -3.58
N THR A 51 11.97 10.65 -4.81
CA THR A 51 13.04 11.07 -5.73
C THR A 51 13.66 12.39 -5.30
N ASN A 52 12.91 13.21 -4.55
CA ASN A 52 13.38 14.48 -4.02
C ASN A 52 14.18 14.27 -2.70
N PRO A 53 15.46 14.69 -2.62
CA PRO A 53 16.30 14.50 -1.44
C PRO A 53 15.76 15.21 -0.19
N THR A 54 15.04 16.32 -0.34
CA THR A 54 14.39 17.01 0.78
C THR A 54 13.28 16.14 1.37
N ILE A 55 12.56 15.34 0.58
CA ILE A 55 11.50 14.45 1.08
C ILE A 55 12.07 13.20 1.75
N GLN A 56 13.28 12.76 1.39
CA GLN A 56 13.92 11.60 2.01
C GLN A 56 14.22 11.79 3.50
N THR A 57 14.51 13.02 3.95
CA THR A 57 14.71 13.32 5.38
C THR A 57 13.39 13.16 6.14
N HIS A 58 12.28 13.55 5.53
CA HIS A 58 10.93 13.39 6.07
C HIS A 58 10.48 11.92 6.15
N LEU A 59 10.94 11.04 5.25
CA LEU A 59 10.59 9.61 5.26
C LEU A 59 11.14 8.83 6.46
N ASN A 60 12.25 9.32 7.05
CA ASN A 60 12.94 8.62 8.12
C ASN A 60 12.60 9.13 9.52
N ASN A 61 11.77 10.18 9.63
CA ASN A 61 11.31 10.68 10.92
C ASN A 61 9.88 10.21 11.22
N ASP A 62 9.52 10.29 12.49
CA ASP A 62 8.23 9.86 13.01
C ASP A 62 7.23 11.01 13.17
N VAL A 63 7.38 12.06 12.36
CA VAL A 63 6.54 13.27 12.43
C VAL A 63 5.37 13.16 11.46
N PHE A 64 4.15 13.48 11.92
CA PHE A 64 3.01 13.67 11.04
C PHE A 64 3.07 15.05 10.36
N ASP A 65 3.82 15.12 9.26
CA ASP A 65 4.06 16.33 8.47
C ASP A 65 3.10 16.47 7.29
N ASP A 66 3.23 17.59 6.57
CA ASP A 66 2.45 17.89 5.37
C ASP A 66 2.59 16.84 4.27
N THR A 67 3.76 16.19 4.18
CA THR A 67 4.03 15.11 3.23
C THR A 67 3.16 13.90 3.53
N LEU A 68 3.13 13.46 4.80
CA LEU A 68 2.30 12.33 5.22
C LEU A 68 0.80 12.66 5.12
N GLU A 69 0.37 13.85 5.55
CA GLU A 69 -1.03 14.27 5.41
C GLU A 69 -1.49 14.22 3.95
N THR A 70 -0.67 14.75 3.04
CA THR A 70 -0.96 14.75 1.60
C THR A 70 -1.04 13.33 1.05
N ALA A 71 -0.13 12.44 1.46
CA ALA A 71 -0.14 11.04 1.07
C ALA A 71 -1.40 10.31 1.55
N VAL A 72 -1.80 10.53 2.81
CA VAL A 72 -3.03 9.97 3.39
C VAL A 72 -4.26 10.45 2.63
N ARG A 73 -4.36 11.74 2.28
CA ARG A 73 -5.48 12.26 1.48
C ARG A 73 -5.55 11.60 0.10
N LYS A 74 -4.41 11.36 -0.55
CA LYS A 74 -4.37 10.65 -1.85
C LYS A 74 -4.80 9.19 -1.70
N TYR A 75 -4.33 8.51 -0.65
CA TYR A 75 -4.73 7.14 -0.35
C TYR A 75 -6.23 7.02 -0.11
N GLN A 76 -6.79 7.88 0.75
CA GLN A 76 -8.23 7.94 1.00
C GLN A 76 -9.02 8.16 -0.29
N LYS A 77 -8.54 9.05 -1.17
CA LYS A 77 -9.18 9.28 -2.47
C LYS A 77 -9.13 8.03 -3.37
N PHE A 78 -8.01 7.29 -3.41
CA PHE A 78 -7.86 6.10 -4.25
C PHE A 78 -8.81 4.97 -3.81
N TYR A 79 -8.92 4.74 -2.50
CA TYR A 79 -9.80 3.71 -1.93
C TYR A 79 -11.25 4.18 -1.70
N ASN A 80 -11.63 5.36 -2.23
CA ASN A 80 -12.96 5.97 -2.08
C ASN A 80 -13.42 6.13 -0.62
N LEU A 81 -12.49 6.42 0.29
CA LEU A 81 -12.76 6.76 1.69
C LEU A 81 -13.08 8.25 1.83
N LYS A 82 -13.59 8.64 3.01
CA LYS A 82 -13.74 10.05 3.35
C LYS A 82 -12.36 10.72 3.41
N ILE A 83 -12.17 11.79 2.64
CA ILE A 83 -10.88 12.51 2.58
C ILE A 83 -10.76 13.42 3.81
N THR A 84 -10.23 12.87 4.90
CA THR A 84 -9.99 13.58 6.17
C THR A 84 -8.56 14.09 6.29
N GLY A 85 -7.61 13.45 5.61
CA GLY A 85 -6.17 13.66 5.80
C GLY A 85 -5.65 13.16 7.15
N ARG A 86 -6.45 12.39 7.89
CA ARG A 86 -6.11 11.83 9.19
C ARG A 86 -6.09 10.32 9.13
N LEU A 87 -5.39 9.69 10.06
CA LEU A 87 -5.43 8.24 10.24
C LEU A 87 -6.69 7.85 11.03
N ASP A 88 -7.85 8.04 10.42
CA ASP A 88 -9.13 7.60 10.97
C ASP A 88 -9.27 6.07 10.94
N GLN A 89 -10.28 5.56 11.67
CA GLN A 89 -10.47 4.12 11.85
C GLN A 89 -10.66 3.39 10.52
N GLU A 90 -11.37 3.99 9.56
CA GLU A 90 -11.61 3.37 8.25
C GLU A 90 -10.31 3.32 7.44
N THR A 91 -9.53 4.41 7.47
CA THR A 91 -8.23 4.49 6.81
C THR A 91 -7.23 3.49 7.39
N VAL A 92 -7.13 3.37 8.72
CA VAL A 92 -6.23 2.40 9.37
C VAL A 92 -6.64 0.97 9.07
N LYS A 93 -7.95 0.68 9.10
CA LYS A 93 -8.46 -0.65 8.75
C LYS A 93 -8.05 -1.01 7.32
N GLN A 94 -8.20 -0.07 6.38
CA GLN A 94 -7.80 -0.31 4.99
C GLN A 94 -6.30 -0.54 4.86
N LEU A 95 -5.46 0.29 5.47
CA LEU A 95 -4.00 0.12 5.46
C LEU A 95 -3.53 -1.24 6.00
N GLN A 96 -4.32 -1.89 6.86
CA GLN A 96 -4.02 -3.19 7.43
C GLN A 96 -4.49 -4.37 6.58
N GLU A 97 -5.27 -4.14 5.52
CA GLU A 97 -5.69 -5.20 4.60
C GLU A 97 -4.48 -5.73 3.80
N PRO A 98 -4.44 -7.04 3.49
CA PRO A 98 -3.38 -7.59 2.66
C PRO A 98 -3.52 -7.06 1.23
N HIS A 99 -2.48 -6.38 0.75
CA HIS A 99 -2.40 -5.84 -0.61
C HIS A 99 -1.40 -6.62 -1.47
N CYS A 100 -1.54 -6.51 -2.79
CA CYS A 100 -0.47 -6.90 -3.71
C CYS A 100 0.72 -5.93 -3.54
N GLY A 101 1.96 -6.41 -3.69
CA GLY A 101 3.15 -5.55 -3.57
C GLY A 101 3.37 -4.56 -4.72
N PHE A 102 2.39 -4.39 -5.61
CA PHE A 102 2.46 -3.52 -6.77
C PHE A 102 1.97 -2.09 -6.40
N PRO A 103 2.62 -1.01 -6.88
CA PRO A 103 2.24 0.35 -6.52
C PRO A 103 0.82 0.72 -6.97
N ASP A 104 0.08 1.43 -6.12
CA ASP A 104 -1.26 1.93 -6.44
C ASP A 104 -1.18 3.07 -7.47
N LEU A 105 -0.25 4.01 -7.24
CA LEU A 105 0.01 5.14 -8.13
C LEU A 105 1.34 4.94 -8.82
N HIS A 106 1.29 4.84 -10.15
CA HIS A 106 2.50 4.77 -10.95
C HIS A 106 3.04 6.17 -11.23
N PRO A 107 4.30 6.48 -10.89
CA PRO A 107 4.98 7.68 -11.38
C PRO A 107 5.24 7.49 -12.87
N ILE A 108 4.24 7.79 -13.70
CA ILE A 108 4.29 8.01 -15.16
C ILE A 108 5.43 7.30 -15.91
N ALA A 109 5.21 6.03 -16.25
CA ALA A 109 5.49 5.61 -17.61
C ALA A 109 4.15 5.65 -18.33
N ASN A 110 4.03 6.49 -19.36
CA ASN A 110 2.91 6.47 -20.29
C ASN A 110 2.50 5.02 -20.59
N LEU A 111 1.34 4.59 -20.08
CA LEU A 111 0.77 3.27 -20.38
C LEU A 111 0.42 3.11 -21.88
N THR A 112 0.71 4.12 -22.71
CA THR A 112 0.69 4.00 -24.17
C THR A 112 1.84 3.15 -24.72
N SER A 113 2.89 2.87 -23.94
CA SER A 113 3.94 1.90 -24.31
C SER A 113 3.50 0.43 -24.12
N LEU A 114 2.47 0.18 -23.30
CA LEU A 114 1.81 -1.12 -23.16
C LEU A 114 0.62 -1.25 -24.11
N ALA A 115 0.67 -0.61 -25.28
CA ALA A 115 -0.08 -1.10 -26.43
C ALA A 115 0.46 -2.50 -26.76
N HIS A 116 0.03 -3.49 -26.00
CA HIS A 116 0.27 -4.90 -26.28
C HIS A 116 -0.41 -5.15 -27.62
N ASN A 117 0.38 -5.08 -28.70
CA ASN A 117 -0.02 -5.60 -29.98
C ASN A 117 -0.11 -7.11 -29.76
N TRP A 118 -1.30 -7.60 -29.41
CA TRP A 118 -1.52 -8.93 -28.87
C TRP A 118 -1.51 -9.95 -30.00
N THR A 119 -0.35 -10.12 -30.64
CA THR A 119 -0.09 -11.21 -31.57
C THR A 119 0.27 -12.45 -30.75
N GLY A 120 -0.76 -13.16 -30.27
CA GLY A 120 -0.68 -14.52 -29.72
C GLY A 120 0.25 -14.71 -28.52
N ALA A 121 -0.19 -14.33 -27.32
CA ALA A 121 0.57 -14.60 -26.10
C ALA A 121 0.43 -16.08 -25.69
N HIS A 122 1.41 -16.89 -26.07
CA HIS A 122 1.63 -18.21 -25.47
C HIS A 122 2.39 -18.04 -24.16
N TYR A 123 1.67 -17.90 -23.05
CA TYR A 123 2.29 -17.97 -21.72
C TYR A 123 2.66 -19.44 -21.44
N ALA A 124 3.93 -19.69 -21.15
CA ALA A 124 4.41 -20.95 -20.60
C ALA A 124 5.02 -20.66 -19.22
N TYR A 125 4.36 -21.13 -18.17
CA TYR A 125 5.05 -21.27 -16.89
C TYR A 125 6.07 -22.39 -17.05
N LEU A 126 7.30 -22.18 -16.57
CA LEU A 126 8.41 -23.13 -16.71
C LEU A 126 7.93 -24.57 -16.45
N GLY A 127 7.84 -25.37 -17.51
CA GLY A 127 7.47 -26.78 -17.44
C GLY A 127 6.18 -27.22 -18.15
N THR A 128 5.27 -26.33 -18.56
CA THR A 128 4.10 -26.74 -19.38
C THR A 128 3.64 -25.66 -20.37
N LYS A 129 3.12 -26.08 -21.53
CA LYS A 129 2.49 -25.21 -22.53
C LYS A 129 0.98 -25.16 -22.29
N TRP A 130 0.43 -23.96 -22.16
CA TRP A 130 -1.02 -23.73 -22.17
C TRP A 130 -1.52 -23.49 -23.60
N PRO A 131 -2.74 -23.91 -23.99
CA PRO A 131 -3.74 -24.67 -23.25
C PRO A 131 -3.52 -26.20 -23.29
N PRO A 132 -4.05 -26.96 -22.31
CA PRO A 132 -4.01 -28.42 -22.36
C PRO A 132 -4.90 -28.93 -23.50
N GLY A 133 -4.28 -29.54 -24.51
CA GLY A 133 -4.97 -30.22 -25.61
C GLY A 133 -5.04 -29.42 -26.90
N LYS A 134 -4.07 -29.64 -27.77
CA LYS A 134 -4.31 -29.79 -29.21
C LYS A 134 -3.54 -31.00 -29.70
#